data_AF-A0A8K0Y3J9-F1
#
_entry.id   AF-A0A8K0Y3J9-F1
#
_cell.length_a   1.000
_cell.length_b   1.000
_cell.length_c   1.000
_cell.angle_alpha   90.00
_cell.angle_beta   90.00
_cell.angle_gamma   90.00
#
_symmetry.space_group_name_H-M   'P 1'
#
loop_
_entity.id
_entity.type
_entity.pdbx_description
1 polymer ?
#
loop_
_entity_poly.entity_id
_entity_poly.type
_entity_poly.pdbx_seq_one_letter_code
_entity_poly.pdbx_strand_id
1 'polypeptide(L)'
;MRTFVAVEVHSESVLDAIANLQKDFNIKASPVSRQNMHFTLLFLGEITDDTAEDVKKLLSGIDFKPIELSFIHLGHFQIQNFLE
;
A
#
# COMPACT_ATOMS: atom_id res chain seq x y z
N MET A 1 5.01 -12.13 -13.25
CA MET A 1 4.43 -10.83 -12.89
C MET A 1 4.83 -10.51 -11.46
N ARG A 2 5.19 -9.26 -11.17
CA ARG A 2 5.52 -8.82 -9.82
C ARG A 2 4.23 -8.50 -9.07
N THR A 3 3.92 -9.25 -8.02
CA THR A 3 2.59 -9.22 -7.38
C THR A 3 2.69 -8.98 -5.88
N PHE A 4 1.65 -8.35 -5.34
CA PHE A 4 1.44 -8.16 -3.91
C PHE A 4 -0.07 -8.15 -3.61
N VAL A 5 -0.41 -8.39 -2.35
CA VAL A 5 -1.77 -8.24 -1.81
C VAL A 5 -1.82 -6.93 -1.04
N ALA A 6 -2.86 -6.13 -1.27
CA ALA A 6 -3.02 -4.83 -0.63
C ALA A 6 -4.48 -4.52 -0.27
N VAL A 7 -4.64 -3.55 0.63
CA VAL A 7 -5.91 -2.89 0.91
C VAL A 7 -5.88 -1.48 0.31
N GLU A 8 -6.88 -1.16 -0.48
CA GLU A 8 -7.03 0.13 -1.13
C GLU A 8 -7.70 1.16 -0.20
N VAL A 9 -7.30 2.42 -0.35
CA VAL A 9 -7.92 3.54 0.36
C VAL A 9 -8.92 4.20 -0.57
N HIS A 10 -10.22 4.01 -0.32
CA HIS A 10 -11.29 4.54 -1.19
C HIS A 10 -11.82 5.92 -0.76
N SER A 11 -11.39 6.47 0.38
CA SER A 11 -11.89 7.76 0.86
C SER A 11 -11.19 8.91 0.14
N GLU A 12 -11.89 9.55 -0.79
CA GLU A 12 -11.37 10.71 -1.54
C GLU A 12 -10.90 11.85 -0.62
N SER A 13 -11.64 12.13 0.46
CA SER A 13 -11.24 13.16 1.43
C SER A 13 -9.92 12.85 2.13
N VAL A 14 -9.64 11.56 2.40
CA VAL A 14 -8.37 11.12 2.98
C VAL A 14 -7.25 11.23 1.94
N LEU A 15 -7.50 10.78 0.71
CA LEU A 15 -6.52 10.88 -0.39
C LEU A 15 -6.15 12.34 -0.70
N ASP A 16 -7.13 13.24 -0.70
CA ASP A 16 -6.92 14.69 -0.87
C ASP A 16 -6.11 15.29 0.29
N ALA A 17 -6.43 14.92 1.54
CA ALA A 17 -5.68 15.38 2.70
C ALA A 17 -4.20 14.94 2.65
N ILE A 18 -3.93 13.69 2.28
CA ILE A 18 -2.56 13.18 2.10
C ILE A 18 -1.84 13.91 0.96
N ALA A 19 -2.50 14.11 -0.18
CA ALA A 19 -1.91 14.79 -1.33
C ALA A 19 -1.58 16.26 -1.03
N ASN A 20 -2.41 16.94 -0.24
CA ASN A 20 -2.13 18.31 0.22
C ASN A 20 -0.96 18.33 1.20
N LEU A 21 -0.94 17.41 2.18
CA LEU A 21 0.21 17.27 3.09
C LEU A 21 1.51 17.06 2.30
N GLN A 22 1.53 16.16 1.31
CA GLN A 22 2.71 15.93 0.47
C GLN A 22 3.20 17.19 -0.26
N LYS A 23 2.32 18.12 -0.64
CA LYS A 23 2.70 19.40 -1.28
C LYS A 23 3.30 20.38 -0.29
N ASP A 24 2.80 20.39 0.94
CA ASP A 24 3.28 21.28 2.01
C ASP A 24 4.68 20.87 2.50
N PHE A 25 5.02 19.59 2.37
CA PHE A 25 6.37 19.08 2.62
C PHE A 25 7.34 19.52 1.50
N ASN A 26 8.06 20.60 1.73
CA ASN A 26 9.13 21.09 0.84
C ASN A 26 10.42 20.23 0.95
N ILE A 27 10.30 18.94 0.65
CA ILE A 27 11.41 17.98 0.65
C ILE A 27 11.67 17.48 -0.76
N LYS A 28 12.94 17.14 -1.07
CA LYS A 28 13.31 16.51 -2.34
C LYS A 28 12.92 15.02 -2.31
N ALA A 29 11.63 14.74 -2.49
CA ALA A 29 11.07 13.39 -2.55
C ALA A 29 10.16 13.21 -3.77
N SER A 30 9.87 11.96 -4.11
CA SER A 30 8.90 11.60 -5.15
C SER A 30 7.59 11.17 -4.47
N PRO A 31 6.57 12.04 -4.38
CA PRO A 31 5.32 11.70 -3.71
C PRO A 31 4.60 10.58 -4.46
N VAL A 32 4.02 9.65 -3.70
CA VAL A 32 3.18 8.58 -4.25
C VAL A 32 1.90 9.19 -4.81
N SER A 33 1.52 8.82 -6.04
CA SER A 33 0.28 9.29 -6.66
C SER A 33 -0.96 8.72 -5.95
N ARG A 34 -2.07 9.47 -5.99
CA ARG A 34 -3.34 9.07 -5.35
C ARG A 34 -3.79 7.67 -5.73
N GLN A 35 -3.76 7.35 -7.03
CA GLN A 35 -4.17 6.04 -7.57
C GLN A 35 -3.26 4.87 -7.15
N ASN A 36 -2.06 5.17 -6.66
CA ASN A 36 -1.11 4.16 -6.18
C ASN A 36 -1.08 4.08 -4.65
N MET A 37 -1.93 4.82 -3.92
CA MET A 37 -1.96 4.80 -2.47
C MET A 37 -2.68 3.55 -1.95
N HIS A 38 -1.95 2.69 -1.26
CA HIS A 38 -2.49 1.45 -0.70
C HIS A 38 -1.68 1.00 0.52
N PHE A 39 -2.25 0.10 1.31
CA PHE A 39 -1.54 -0.62 2.35
C PHE A 39 -1.16 -2.00 1.84
N THR A 40 0.13 -2.23 1.59
CA THR A 40 0.64 -3.56 1.24
C THR A 40 0.52 -4.49 2.45
N LEU A 41 -0.21 -5.59 2.29
CA LEU A 41 -0.33 -6.65 3.30
C LEU A 41 0.76 -7.71 3.13
N LEU A 42 1.01 -8.13 1.89
CA LEU A 42 1.97 -9.19 1.58
C LEU A 42 2.58 -8.99 0.21
N PHE A 43 3.92 -8.98 0.14
CA PHE A 43 4.66 -8.96 -1.12
C PHE A 43 4.93 -10.40 -1.58
N LEU A 44 4.48 -10.77 -2.77
CA LEU A 44 4.59 -12.13 -3.32
C LEU A 44 5.78 -12.32 -4.26
N GLY A 45 6.41 -11.22 -4.70
CA GLY A 45 7.52 -11.29 -5.66
C GLY A 45 7.05 -11.60 -7.07
N GLU A 46 7.90 -12.27 -7.84
CA GLU A 46 7.57 -12.72 -9.19
C GLU A 46 6.82 -14.05 -9.14
N ILE A 47 5.60 -14.05 -9.66
CA ILE A 47 4.75 -15.25 -9.76
C ILE A 47 4.24 -15.45 -11.19
N THR A 48 3.82 -16.67 -11.52
CA THR A 48 3.17 -16.99 -12.80
C THR A 48 1.70 -16.57 -12.79
N ASP A 49 1.10 -16.47 -13.97
CA ASP A 49 -0.33 -16.16 -14.11
C ASP A 49 -1.20 -17.23 -13.44
N ASP A 50 -0.82 -18.51 -13.57
CA ASP A 50 -1.50 -19.62 -12.90
C ASP A 50 -1.49 -19.46 -11.37
N THR A 51 -0.32 -19.12 -10.81
CA THR A 51 -0.19 -18.85 -9.36
C THR A 51 -1.02 -17.65 -8.94
N ALA A 52 -1.07 -16.60 -9.76
CA ALA A 52 -1.88 -15.42 -9.47
C ALA A 52 -3.38 -15.77 -9.44
N GLU A 53 -3.84 -16.67 -10.30
CA GLU A 53 -5.24 -17.11 -10.31
C GLU A 53 -5.59 -17.96 -9.08
N ASP A 54 -4.69 -18.85 -8.65
CA ASP A 54 -4.84 -19.59 -7.40
C ASP A 54 -4.90 -18.65 -6.19
N VAL A 55 -4.04 -17.63 -6.15
CA VAL A 55 -4.05 -16.60 -5.09
C VAL A 55 -5.40 -15.87 -5.06
N LYS A 56 -5.91 -15.41 -6.21
CA LYS A 56 -7.23 -14.74 -6.28
C LYS A 56 -8.35 -15.64 -5.75
N LYS A 57 -8.33 -16.92 -6.12
CA LYS A 57 -9.34 -17.90 -5.68
C LYS A 57 -9.30 -18.13 -4.17
N LEU A 58 -8.11 -18.15 -3.57
CA LEU A 58 -7.96 -18.27 -2.12
C LEU A 58 -8.42 -16.99 -1.41
N LEU A 59 -8.07 -15.82 -1.94
CA LEU A 59 -8.46 -14.52 -1.38
C LEU A 59 -9.98 -14.31 -1.43
N SER A 60 -10.68 -14.77 -2.47
CA SER A 60 -12.15 -14.65 -2.56
C SER A 60 -12.92 -15.48 -1.54
N GLY A 61 -12.27 -16.47 -0.92
CA GLY A 61 -12.83 -17.26 0.17
C GLY A 61 -12.66 -16.63 1.55
N ILE A 62 -11.96 -15.50 1.67
CA ILE A 62 -11.74 -14.82 2.96
C ILE A 62 -12.96 -13.94 3.26
N ASP A 63 -13.67 -14.28 4.34
CA ASP A 63 -14.71 -13.42 4.91
C ASP A 63 -14.12 -12.49 5.97
N PHE A 64 -14.40 -11.20 5.86
CA PHE A 64 -13.92 -10.19 6.78
C PHE A 64 -14.89 -9.02 6.90
N LYS A 65 -14.87 -8.37 8.06
CA LYS A 65 -15.60 -7.11 8.27
C LYS A 65 -14.79 -5.94 7.73
N PRO A 66 -15.45 -4.85 7.30
CA PRO A 66 -14.76 -3.60 6.96
C PRO A 66 -13.75 -3.20 8.04
N ILE A 67 -12.56 -2.82 7.62
CA ILE A 67 -11.48 -2.39 8.50
C ILE A 67 -11.57 -0.88 8.63
N GLU A 68 -11.81 -0.39 9.85
CA GLU A 68 -11.73 1.03 10.17
C GLU A 68 -10.27 1.44 10.42
N LEU A 69 -9.82 2.47 9.73
CA LEU A 69 -8.43 2.95 9.80
C LEU A 69 -8.37 4.44 10.13
N SER A 70 -7.33 4.83 10.86
CA SER A 70 -7.03 6.23 11.18
C SER A 70 -5.53 6.49 11.00
N PHE A 71 -5.20 7.56 10.28
CA PHE A 71 -3.83 8.02 10.10
C PHE A 71 -3.45 8.91 11.29
N ILE A 72 -2.63 8.39 12.21
CA ILE A 72 -2.33 9.07 13.48
C ILE A 72 -0.88 9.58 13.57
N HIS A 73 0.03 9.08 12.73
CA HIS A 73 1.44 9.43 12.78
C HIS A 73 2.05 9.49 11.39
N LEU A 74 3.09 10.31 11.24
CA LEU A 74 3.97 10.35 10.08
C LEU A 74 5.40 9.98 10.52
N GLY A 75 6.10 9.21 9.71
CA GLY A 75 7.46 8.76 9.98
C GLY A 75 8.24 8.51 8.71
N HIS A 76 9.49 8.10 8.87
CA HIS A 76 10.36 7.72 7.77
C HIS A 76 11.09 6.43 8.11
N PHE A 77 11.28 5.56 7.12
CA PHE A 77 12.17 4.42 7.26
C PHE A 77 13.61 4.88 7.04
N GLN A 78 14.48 4.62 8.00
CA GLN A 78 15.92 4.74 7.79
C GLN A 78 16.41 3.47 7.11
N ILE A 79 17.19 3.61 6.04
CA ILE A 79 17.96 2.48 5.52
C ILE A 79 19.07 2.23 6.54
N GLN A 80 18.84 1.30 7.47
CA GLN A 80 19.95 0.64 8.14
C GLN A 80 20.55 -0.29 7.10
N ASN A 81 21.77 0.00 6.66
CA ASN A 81 22.56 -0.98 5.93
C ASN A 81 22.76 -2.17 6.87
N PHE A 82 21.90 -3.19 6.76
CA PHE A 82 22.19 -4.50 7.31
C PHE A 82 23.32 -5.08 6.48
N LEU A 83 24.55 -4.71 6.84
CA LEU A 83 25.74 -5.46 6.50
C LEU A 83 25.78 -6.65 7.46
N GLU A 84 25.23 -7.78 7.04
CA GLU A 84 25.60 -9.12 7.52
C GLU A 84 25.84 -10.03 6.32
#